data_AF-A0A7Y5N7N8-F1
#
_entry.id   AF-A0A7Y5N7N8-F1
#
_cell.length_a   1.000
_cell.length_b   1.000
_cell.length_c   1.000
_cell.angle_alpha   90.00
_cell.angle_beta   90.00
_cell.angle_gamma   90.00
#
_symmetry.space_group_name_H-M   'P 1'
#
loop_
_entity.id
_entity.type
_entity.pdbx_description
1 polymer ?
#
loop_
_entity_poly.entity_id
_entity_poly.type
_entity_poly.pdbx_seq_one_letter_code
_entity_poly.pdbx_strand_id
1 'polypeptide(L)'
;MALWDRLKSELDRAGRAAQGALDEGRIQLEAFRAKQRMDKAAQALGYAYYRARAANTDLDADSYARLSGELAAGEAEHTKLEDDLRLARAQRGGSVENPPAPDAPVNPS
;
A
#
# COMPACT_ATOMS: atom_id res chain seq x y z
N MET A 1 -17.99 7.27 -37.88
CA MET A 1 -16.79 6.76 -37.17
C MET A 1 -16.73 7.19 -35.70
N ALA A 2 -17.21 8.39 -35.33
CA ALA A 2 -17.09 8.92 -33.96
C ALA A 2 -17.65 8.06 -32.81
N LEU A 3 -18.71 7.26 -33.03
CA LEU A 3 -19.28 6.39 -32.00
C LEU A 3 -18.34 5.25 -31.59
N TRP A 4 -17.64 4.66 -32.57
CA TRP A 4 -16.69 3.57 -32.33
C TRP A 4 -15.41 4.08 -31.65
N ASP A 5 -14.94 5.25 -32.04
CA ASP A 5 -13.76 5.89 -31.43
C ASP A 5 -14.04 6.27 -29.97
N ARG A 6 -15.26 6.74 -29.67
CA ARG A 6 -15.69 7.05 -28.29
C ARG A 6 -15.75 5.79 -27.42
N LEU A 7 -16.37 4.72 -27.91
CA LEU A 7 -16.43 3.43 -27.20
C LEU A 7 -15.03 2.88 -26.92
N LYS A 8 -14.12 2.96 -27.89
CA LYS A 8 -12.72 2.54 -27.71
C LYS A 8 -12.01 3.39 -26.64
N SER A 9 -12.21 4.71 -26.66
CA SER A 9 -11.62 5.59 -25.65
C SER A 9 -12.15 5.33 -24.24
N GLU A 10 -13.44 5.01 -24.11
CA GLU A 10 -14.06 4.68 -22.82
C GLU A 10 -13.59 3.32 -22.29
N LEU A 11 -13.41 2.34 -23.17
CA LEU A 11 -12.84 1.03 -22.83
C LEU A 11 -11.36 1.12 -22.43
N ASP A 12 -10.56 1.90 -23.16
CA ASP A 12 -9.15 2.13 -22.82
C ASP A 12 -9.01 2.86 -21.47
N ARG A 13 -9.90 3.82 -21.18
CA ARG A 13 -9.96 4.51 -19.87
C ARG A 13 -10.36 3.56 -18.75
N ALA A 14 -11.39 2.74 -18.96
CA ALA A 14 -11.82 1.74 -18.00
C ALA A 14 -10.73 0.68 -17.74
N GLY A 15 -10.01 0.25 -18.78
CA GLY A 15 -8.89 -0.68 -18.67
C GLY A 15 -7.73 -0.14 -17.85
N ARG A 16 -7.31 1.11 -18.08
CA ARG A 16 -6.26 1.76 -17.28
C ARG A 16 -6.68 1.98 -15.83
N ALA A 17 -7.94 2.37 -15.60
CA ALA A 17 -8.48 2.54 -14.26
C ALA A 17 -8.52 1.21 -13.48
N ALA A 18 -8.93 0.13 -14.15
CA ALA A 18 -8.94 -1.21 -13.56
C ALA A 18 -7.52 -1.70 -13.22
N GLN A 19 -6.54 -1.50 -14.11
CA GLN A 19 -5.15 -1.85 -13.86
C GLN A 19 -4.58 -1.08 -12.65
N GLY A 20 -4.77 0.23 -12.60
CA GLY A 20 -4.29 1.05 -11.48
C GLY A 20 -4.92 0.68 -10.13
N ALA A 21 -6.19 0.25 -10.11
CA ALA A 21 -6.86 -0.24 -8.91
C ALA A 21 -6.34 -1.61 -8.45
N LEU A 22 -6.05 -2.53 -9.39
CA LEU A 22 -5.48 -3.84 -9.10
C LEU A 22 -4.06 -3.73 -8.52
N ASP A 23 -3.23 -2.85 -9.08
CA ASP A 23 -1.87 -2.63 -8.61
C ASP A 23 -1.86 -2.03 -7.19
N GLU A 24 -2.73 -1.06 -6.91
CA GLU A 24 -2.88 -0.54 -5.54
C GLU A 24 -3.40 -1.60 -4.59
N GLY A 25 -4.39 -2.40 -4.98
CA GLY A 25 -4.92 -3.48 -4.14
C GLY A 25 -3.83 -4.48 -3.76
N ARG A 26 -2.91 -4.78 -4.69
CA ARG A 26 -1.73 -5.61 -4.41
C ARG A 26 -0.79 -4.93 -3.40
N ILE A 27 -0.43 -3.67 -3.61
CA ILE A 27 0.47 -2.94 -2.70
C ILE A 27 -0.13 -2.83 -1.30
N GLN A 28 -1.43 -2.55 -1.19
CA GLN A 28 -2.14 -2.51 0.10
C GLN A 28 -2.09 -3.86 0.83
N LEU A 29 -2.30 -4.97 0.11
CA LEU A 29 -2.23 -6.30 0.68
C LEU A 29 -0.80 -6.64 1.14
N GLU A 30 0.21 -6.29 0.34
CA GLU A 30 1.61 -6.48 0.70
C GLU A 30 1.99 -5.65 1.94
N ALA A 31 1.56 -4.38 2.01
CA ALA A 31 1.77 -3.50 3.16
C ALA A 31 1.15 -4.11 4.44
N PHE A 32 -0.09 -4.60 4.33
CA PHE A 32 -0.76 -5.28 5.45
C PHE A 32 0.00 -6.54 5.91
N ARG A 33 0.50 -7.35 4.99
CA ARG A 33 1.31 -8.54 5.32
C ARG A 33 2.66 -8.17 5.94
N ALA A 34 3.28 -7.08 5.49
CA ALA A 34 4.51 -6.56 6.11
C ALA A 34 4.23 -6.07 7.54
N LYS A 35 3.14 -5.34 7.76
CA LYS A 35 2.67 -4.93 9.10
C LYS A 35 2.50 -6.13 10.02
N GLN A 36 1.81 -7.19 9.57
CA GLN A 36 1.62 -8.40 10.36
C GLN A 36 2.93 -9.08 10.77
N ARG A 37 3.93 -9.12 9.86
CA ARG A 37 5.26 -9.67 10.16
C ARG A 37 6.00 -8.82 11.19
N MET A 38 5.98 -7.50 11.01
CA MET A 38 6.56 -6.54 11.95
C MET A 38 5.93 -6.68 13.35
N ASP A 39 4.60 -6.69 13.44
CA ASP A 39 3.87 -6.83 14.71
C ASP A 39 4.18 -8.16 15.39
N LYS A 40 4.27 -9.26 14.63
CA LYS A 40 4.64 -10.57 15.16
C LYS A 40 6.07 -10.58 15.70
N ALA A 41 7.03 -9.96 15.00
CA ALA A 41 8.40 -9.84 15.47
C ALA A 41 8.49 -8.98 16.74
N ALA A 42 7.76 -7.87 16.79
CA ALA A 42 7.68 -7.00 17.97
C ALA A 42 7.10 -7.75 19.18
N GLN A 43 6.02 -8.50 19.00
CA GLN A 43 5.42 -9.34 20.05
C GLN A 43 6.40 -10.40 20.55
N ALA A 44 7.09 -11.09 19.63
CA ALA A 44 8.08 -12.11 19.99
C ALA A 44 9.25 -11.53 20.79
N LEU A 45 9.79 -10.39 20.35
CA LEU A 45 10.86 -9.68 21.06
C LEU A 45 10.41 -9.21 22.45
N GLY A 46 9.23 -8.58 22.53
CA GLY A 46 8.67 -8.09 23.80
C GLY A 46 8.41 -9.23 24.79
N TYR A 47 7.87 -10.35 24.32
CA TYR A 47 7.64 -11.53 25.16
C TYR A 47 8.95 -12.16 25.65
N ALA A 48 9.95 -12.26 24.77
CA ALA A 48 11.26 -12.79 25.14
C ALA A 48 11.94 -11.92 26.22
N TYR A 49 11.87 -10.60 26.07
CA TYR A 49 12.40 -9.65 27.06
C TYR A 49 11.64 -9.75 28.39
N TYR A 50 10.30 -9.77 28.35
CA TYR A 50 9.46 -9.94 29.54
C TYR A 50 9.83 -11.22 30.30
N ARG A 51 9.94 -12.35 29.58
CA ARG A 51 10.28 -13.64 30.17
C ARG A 51 11.66 -13.64 30.82
N ALA A 52 12.66 -13.07 30.14
CA ALA A 52 14.01 -12.95 30.69
C ALA A 52 13.98 -12.15 32.01
N ARG A 53 13.30 -11.00 31.99
CA ARG A 53 13.18 -10.14 33.16
C ARG A 53 12.44 -10.81 34.32
N ALA A 54 11.37 -11.57 34.02
CA ALA A 54 10.62 -12.34 35.02
C ALA A 54 11.46 -13.44 35.67
N ALA A 55 12.42 -14.02 34.95
CA ALA A 55 13.40 -14.96 35.49
C ALA A 55 14.60 -14.27 36.17
N ASN A 56 14.62 -12.94 36.23
CA ASN A 56 15.74 -12.12 36.69
C ASN A 56 17.05 -12.44 35.95
N THR A 57 16.92 -12.74 34.65
CA THR A 57 18.01 -12.98 33.69
C THR A 57 17.94 -11.96 32.56
N ASP A 58 19.02 -11.82 31.81
CA ASP A 58 19.02 -11.02 30.59
C ASP A 58 18.57 -11.85 29.39
N LEU A 59 18.03 -11.15 28.38
CA LEU A 59 17.73 -11.78 27.10
C LEU A 59 19.04 -12.15 26.42
N ASP A 60 19.15 -13.42 26.01
CA ASP A 60 20.26 -13.94 25.23
C ASP A 60 20.56 -13.05 24.00
N ALA A 61 21.85 -12.77 23.79
CA ALA A 61 22.30 -11.80 22.79
C ALA A 61 21.96 -12.25 21.35
N ASP A 62 22.10 -13.55 21.06
CA ASP A 62 21.76 -14.11 19.75
C ASP A 62 20.25 -14.04 19.49
N SER A 63 19.46 -14.35 20.52
CA SER A 63 18.01 -14.22 20.48
C SER A 63 17.56 -12.77 20.27
N TYR A 64 18.20 -11.82 20.96
CA TYR A 64 17.96 -10.39 20.76
C TYR A 64 18.32 -9.96 19.34
N ALA A 65 19.52 -10.30 18.86
CA ALA A 65 20.00 -9.90 17.54
C ALA A 65 19.08 -10.43 16.43
N ARG A 66 18.64 -11.68 16.53
CA ARG A 66 17.71 -12.28 15.56
C ARG A 66 16.35 -11.58 15.58
N LEU A 67 15.71 -11.44 16.74
CA LEU A 67 14.36 -10.88 16.85
C LEU A 67 14.32 -9.38 16.52
N SER A 68 15.34 -8.62 16.94
CA SER A 68 15.47 -7.20 16.57
C SER A 68 15.76 -7.02 15.08
N GLY A 69 16.56 -7.91 14.47
CA GLY A 69 16.78 -7.93 13.03
C GLY A 69 15.52 -8.24 12.23
N GLU A 70 14.73 -9.23 12.65
CA GLU A 70 13.42 -9.55 12.04
C GLU A 70 12.45 -8.36 12.13
N LEU A 71 12.42 -7.67 13.28
CA LEU A 71 11.61 -6.47 13.47
C LEU A 71 12.06 -5.33 12.54
N ALA A 72 13.36 -5.03 12.51
CA ALA A 72 13.91 -3.98 11.66
C ALA A 72 13.67 -4.25 10.17
N ALA A 73 13.80 -5.51 9.72
CA ALA A 73 13.50 -5.89 8.35
C ALA A 73 12.00 -5.70 8.02
N GLY A 74 11.11 -6.08 8.92
CA GLY A 74 9.67 -5.88 8.77
C GLY A 74 9.28 -4.41 8.73
N GLU A 75 9.89 -3.56 9.57
CA GLU A 75 9.66 -2.12 9.60
C GLU A 75 10.15 -1.43 8.30
N ALA A 76 11.33 -1.81 7.81
CA ALA A 76 11.86 -1.30 6.55
C ALA A 76 10.96 -1.67 5.36
N GLU A 77 10.50 -2.92 5.30
CA GLU A 77 9.60 -3.40 4.25
C GLU A 77 8.24 -2.69 4.31
N HIS A 78 7.64 -2.57 5.49
CA HIS A 78 6.38 -1.87 5.69
C HIS A 78 6.48 -0.39 5.29
N THR A 79 7.54 0.30 5.72
CA THR A 79 7.76 1.71 5.38
C THR A 79 7.87 1.91 3.87
N LYS A 80 8.64 1.05 3.19
CA LYS A 80 8.76 1.11 1.73
C LYS A 80 7.41 0.93 1.04
N LEU A 81 6.61 -0.05 1.45
CA LEU A 81 5.31 -0.33 0.84
C LEU A 81 4.30 0.80 1.09
N GLU A 82 4.35 1.45 2.26
CA GLU A 82 3.54 2.64 2.55
C GLU A 82 3.94 3.85 1.69
N ASP A 83 5.23 4.02 1.41
CA ASP A 83 5.73 5.05 0.50
C ASP A 83 5.31 4.76 -0.95
N ASP A 84 5.41 3.51 -1.40
CA ASP A 84 4.96 3.06 -2.72
C ASP A 84 3.44 3.26 -2.87
N LEU A 85 2.66 2.96 -1.82
CA LEU A 85 1.22 3.20 -1.78
C LEU A 85 0.88 4.69 -1.87
N ARG A 86 1.63 5.54 -1.15
CA ARG A 86 1.46 7.00 -1.19
C ARG A 86 1.76 7.53 -2.59
N LEU A 87 2.82 7.04 -3.22
CA LEU A 87 3.20 7.41 -4.59
C LEU A 87 2.13 6.97 -5.61
N ALA A 88 1.65 5.72 -5.52
CA ALA A 88 0.61 5.20 -6.40
C ALA A 88 -0.71 5.99 -6.28
N ARG A 89 -1.08 6.38 -5.05
CA ARG A 89 -2.24 7.25 -4.80
C ARG A 89 -2.05 8.65 -5.38
N ALA A 90 -0.85 9.24 -5.24
CA ALA A 90 -0.55 10.56 -5.80
C ALA A 90 -0.60 10.56 -7.34
N GLN A 91 -0.05 9.53 -7.99
CA GLN A 91 -0.12 9.36 -9.45
C GLN A 91 -1.58 9.23 -9.94
N ARG A 92 -2.44 8.54 -9.18
CA ARG A 92 -3.86 8.46 -9.50
C ARG A 92 -4.60 9.78 -9.26
N GLY A 93 -4.32 10.47 -8.15
CA GLY A 93 -4.90 11.78 -7.84
C GLY A 93 -4.56 12.86 -8.87
N GLY A 94 -3.35 12.83 -9.44
CA GLY A 94 -2.96 13.69 -10.56
C GLY A 94 -3.55 13.29 -11.93
N SER A 95 -4.13 12.09 -12.04
CA SER A 95 -4.77 11.60 -13.27
C SER A 95 -6.28 11.91 -13.35
N VAL A 96 -6.89 12.35 -12.24
CA VAL A 96 -8.31 12.73 -12.16
C VAL A 96 -8.45 14.26 -12.18
N GLU A 97 -7.72 14.95 -13.05
CA GLU A 97 -8.01 16.36 -13.34
C GLU A 97 -9.17 16.44 -14.34
N ASN A 98 -10.36 16.65 -13.76
CA ASN A 98 -11.62 17.16 -14.32
C ASN A 98 -12.04 16.72 -15.74
N PRO A 99 -13.09 15.90 -15.92
CA PRO A 99 -13.75 15.84 -17.22
C PRO A 99 -14.31 17.23 -17.53
N PRO A 100 -14.16 17.78 -18.76
CA PRO A 100 -14.92 18.95 -19.16
C PRO A 100 -16.40 18.61 -18.98
N ALA A 101 -17.13 19.46 -18.26
CA ALA A 101 -18.57 19.33 -18.11
C ALA A 101 -19.17 19.16 -19.52
N PRO A 102 -20.09 18.21 -19.73
CA PRO A 102 -20.72 18.04 -21.03
C PRO A 102 -21.38 19.37 -21.43
N ASP A 103 -21.01 19.89 -22.60
CA ASP A 103 -21.57 21.13 -23.15
C ASP A 103 -23.11 21.08 -23.03
N ALA A 104 -23.64 21.95 -22.19
CA ALA A 104 -25.09 22.09 -22.04
C ALA A 104 -25.70 22.47 -23.40
N PRO A 105 -26.83 21.87 -23.79
CA PRO A 105 -27.41 22.13 -25.11
C PRO A 105 -27.76 23.62 -25.24
N VAL A 106 -27.16 24.25 -26.26
CA VAL A 106 -27.48 25.62 -26.64
C VAL A 106 -28.92 25.62 -27.17
N ASN A 107 -29.86 26.14 -26.38
CA ASN A 107 -31.23 26.36 -26.84
C ASN A 107 -31.23 27.54 -27.84
N PRO A 108 -31.72 27.36 -29.08
CA PRO A 108 -31.95 28.49 -29.97
C PRO A 108 -33.17 29.29 -29.49
N SER A 109 -33.01 30.61 -29.39
CA SER A 109 -34.10 31.57 -29.16
C SER A 109 -34.96 31.79 -30.40
#